data_AF-A0A2I1HTH3-F1
#
_entry.id   AF-A0A2I1HTH3-F1
#
_cell.length_a   1.000
_cell.length_b   1.000
_cell.length_c   1.000
_cell.angle_alpha   90.00
_cell.angle_beta   90.00
_cell.angle_gamma   90.00
#
_symmetry.space_group_name_H-M   'P 1'
#
loop_
_entity.id
_entity.type
_entity.pdbx_description
1 polymer ?
#
loop_
_entity_poly.entity_id
_entity_poly.type
_entity_poly.pdbx_seq_one_letter_code
_entity_poly.pdbx_strand_id
1 'polypeptide(L)'
;MRRMEYYIYHLDEVKSMKNTNHPASPAFPFRLLICGGSDSGKTNMILNLLLGNKIQRLHKKRKGERYVKNDDLVLIGKHIHEPKWVLVKNCYKIFANAPEATRENVTFRALKANAIPDVTKFSSDRNTVVVFEDLCAESKKIQDQIVPYFISGRHQGISSIYVSQKEW
;
A
#
# COMPACT_ATOMS: atom_id res chain seq x y z
N MET A 1 18.76 14.95 -12.07
CA MET A 1 18.51 14.33 -10.75
C MET A 1 19.22 12.98 -10.71
N ARG A 2 20.14 12.75 -9.77
CA ARG A 2 20.84 11.46 -9.64
C ARG A 2 19.81 10.39 -9.23
N ARG A 3 19.88 9.22 -9.86
CA ARG A 3 19.06 8.07 -9.49
C ARG A 3 19.70 7.43 -8.25
N MET A 4 18.91 7.16 -7.22
CA MET A 4 19.38 6.38 -6.07
C MET A 4 19.64 4.95 -6.54
N GLU A 5 20.86 4.48 -6.33
CA GLU A 5 21.18 3.05 -6.49
C GLU A 5 20.64 2.29 -5.28
N TYR A 6 20.12 1.09 -5.53
CA TYR A 6 19.62 0.22 -4.48
C TYR A 6 20.34 -1.12 -4.56
N TYR A 7 20.88 -1.56 -3.43
CA TYR A 7 21.58 -2.83 -3.29
C TYR A 7 20.71 -3.79 -2.48
N ILE A 8 20.54 -5.02 -2.98
CA ILE A 8 19.84 -6.09 -2.25
C ILE A 8 20.89 -6.88 -1.50
N TYR A 9 20.87 -6.78 -0.17
CA TYR A 9 21.76 -7.54 0.70
C TYR A 9 21.05 -8.82 1.15
N HIS A 10 21.51 -9.97 0.66
CA HIS A 10 21.05 -11.29 1.09
C HIS A 10 21.87 -11.76 2.29
N LEU A 11 21.75 -11.05 3.42
CA LEU A 11 22.62 -11.27 4.58
C LEU A 11 22.30 -12.58 5.32
N ASP A 12 21.03 -13.00 5.33
CA ASP A 12 20.57 -14.28 5.85
C ASP A 12 19.36 -14.76 5.03
N GLU A 13 19.33 -16.03 4.64
CA GLU A 13 18.43 -16.58 3.62
C GLU A 13 16.95 -16.17 3.73
N VAL A 14 16.45 -15.46 2.72
CA VAL A 14 15.02 -15.49 2.36
C VAL A 14 14.90 -16.14 0.99
N LYS A 15 14.54 -17.43 0.99
CA LYS A 15 14.14 -18.14 -0.24
C LYS A 15 13.03 -17.34 -0.92
N SER A 16 13.21 -17.03 -2.21
CA SER A 16 12.37 -16.09 -2.97
C SER A 16 10.88 -16.29 -2.66
N MET A 17 10.28 -15.30 -2.00
CA MET A 17 8.87 -15.37 -1.65
C MET A 17 8.03 -15.25 -2.92
N LYS A 18 7.12 -16.21 -3.15
CA LYS A 18 6.31 -16.39 -4.37
C LYS A 18 5.34 -15.24 -4.70
N ASN A 19 5.33 -14.14 -3.94
CA ASN A 19 4.35 -13.05 -4.06
C ASN A 19 5.01 -11.66 -3.94
N THR A 20 6.10 -11.40 -4.69
CA THR A 20 6.70 -10.07 -4.83
C THR A 20 6.73 -9.67 -6.31
N ASN A 21 6.35 -8.42 -6.62
CA ASN A 21 6.52 -7.89 -7.98
C ASN A 21 7.92 -7.31 -8.18
N HIS A 22 8.58 -6.86 -7.11
CA HIS A 22 9.93 -6.31 -7.15
C HIS A 22 10.81 -6.92 -6.05
N PRO A 23 12.07 -7.32 -6.33
CA PRO A 23 12.93 -8.00 -5.36
C PRO A 23 13.22 -7.20 -4.07
N ALA A 24 13.23 -5.88 -4.18
CA ALA A 24 13.42 -4.96 -3.04
C ALA A 24 12.14 -4.70 -2.22
N SER A 25 10.99 -5.23 -2.65
CA SER A 25 9.72 -4.97 -1.98
C SER A 25 9.39 -6.03 -0.94
N PRO A 26 8.64 -5.67 0.12
CA PRO A 26 8.21 -6.64 1.10
C PRO A 26 7.31 -7.68 0.41
N ALA A 27 7.47 -8.94 0.79
CA ALA A 27 6.58 -9.97 0.28
C ALA A 27 5.21 -9.91 0.92
N PHE A 28 4.24 -10.30 0.11
CA PHE A 28 2.86 -10.35 0.54
C PHE A 28 2.59 -11.62 1.37
N PRO A 29 1.86 -11.55 2.49
CA PRO A 29 1.40 -10.33 3.17
C PRO A 29 2.49 -9.70 4.07
N PHE A 30 2.49 -8.38 4.19
CA PHE A 30 3.44 -7.62 5.00
C PHE A 30 2.78 -6.68 6.01
N ARG A 31 3.58 -6.21 6.97
CA ARG A 31 3.20 -5.22 7.98
C ARG A 31 4.29 -4.16 8.02
N LEU A 32 3.93 -2.91 7.77
CA LEU A 32 4.88 -1.81 7.70
C LEU A 32 4.42 -0.66 8.59
N LEU A 33 5.36 -0.13 9.37
CA LEU A 33 5.21 1.15 10.07
C LEU A 33 6.14 2.15 9.38
N ILE A 34 5.60 3.29 8.99
CA ILE A 34 6.35 4.39 8.38
C ILE A 34 6.16 5.62 9.25
N CYS A 35 7.25 6.07 9.87
CA CYS A 35 7.26 7.29 10.67
C CYS A 35 8.33 8.28 10.22
N GLY A 36 8.19 9.52 10.64
CA GLY A 36 9.07 10.64 10.33
C GLY A 36 8.32 11.96 10.24
N GLY A 37 9.01 13.08 10.43
CA GLY A 37 8.41 14.42 10.38
C GLY A 37 7.85 14.80 9.00
N SER A 38 7.23 15.98 8.90
CA SER A 38 6.79 16.54 7.62
C SER A 38 7.93 16.59 6.61
N ASP A 39 7.61 16.36 5.34
CA ASP A 39 8.56 16.36 4.22
C ASP A 39 9.70 15.32 4.27
N SER A 40 9.66 14.37 5.21
CA SER A 40 10.65 13.28 5.30
C SER A 40 10.55 12.21 4.19
N GLY A 41 9.65 12.40 3.21
CA GLY A 41 9.50 11.49 2.07
C GLY A 41 8.61 10.26 2.30
N LYS A 42 7.93 10.12 3.45
CA LYS A 42 7.01 8.99 3.76
C LYS A 42 6.00 8.72 2.64
N THR A 43 5.31 9.77 2.20
CA THR A 43 4.34 9.69 1.10
C THR A 43 4.99 9.17 -0.17
N ASN A 44 6.17 9.69 -0.53
CA ASN A 44 6.87 9.25 -1.72
C ASN A 44 7.23 7.76 -1.64
N MET A 45 7.67 7.28 -0.47
CA MET A 45 7.94 5.86 -0.25
C MET A 45 6.68 5.00 -0.46
N ILE A 46 5.55 5.40 0.13
CA ILE A 46 4.27 4.69 -0.03
C ILE A 46 3.82 4.68 -1.50
N LEU A 47 3.89 5.83 -2.17
CA LEU A 47 3.51 5.92 -3.59
C LEU A 47 4.40 5.04 -4.47
N ASN A 48 5.70 4.96 -4.20
CA ASN A 48 6.60 4.07 -4.92
C ASN A 48 6.24 2.60 -4.68
N LEU A 49 5.95 2.19 -3.44
CA LEU A 49 5.48 0.82 -3.16
C LEU A 49 4.19 0.51 -3.93
N LEU A 50 3.19 1.39 -3.82
CA LEU A 50 1.86 1.17 -4.38
C LEU A 50 1.80 1.28 -5.90
N LEU A 51 2.49 2.23 -6.52
CA LEU A 51 2.37 2.52 -7.96
C LEU A 51 3.58 2.02 -8.76
N GLY A 52 4.72 1.82 -8.11
CA GLY A 52 5.98 1.44 -8.73
C GLY A 52 6.35 2.35 -9.90
N ASN A 53 6.91 1.74 -10.95
CA ASN A 53 7.23 2.43 -12.20
C ASN A 53 6.05 2.45 -13.19
N LYS A 54 4.88 1.94 -12.80
CA LYS A 54 3.79 1.59 -13.73
C LYS A 54 3.29 2.79 -14.53
N ILE A 55 2.94 3.88 -13.85
CA ILE A 55 2.42 5.09 -14.51
C ILE A 55 3.46 5.68 -15.48
N GLN A 56 4.72 5.77 -15.04
CA GLN A 56 5.80 6.29 -15.87
C GLN A 56 6.01 5.45 -17.14
N ARG A 57 5.93 4.11 -17.02
CA ARG A 57 6.11 3.18 -18.14
C ARG A 57 4.90 3.18 -19.07
N LEU A 58 3.68 3.27 -18.54
CA LEU A 58 2.46 3.42 -19.32
C LEU A 58 2.50 4.68 -20.21
N HIS A 59 2.96 5.82 -19.68
CA HIS A 59 3.15 7.03 -20.50
C HIS A 59 4.14 6.82 -21.65
N LYS A 60 5.11 5.92 -21.49
CA LYS A 60 6.09 5.54 -22.53
C LYS A 60 5.62 4.36 -23.39
N LYS A 61 4.36 3.94 -23.30
CA LYS A 61 3.80 2.76 -23.98
C LYS A 61 4.60 1.47 -23.71
N ARG A 62 5.15 1.34 -22.50
CA ARG A 62 5.92 0.16 -22.06
C ARG A 62 5.22 -0.52 -20.89
N LYS A 63 5.42 -1.84 -20.76
CA LYS A 63 4.98 -2.57 -19.57
C LYS A 63 5.75 -2.06 -18.34
N GLY A 64 5.01 -1.65 -17.32
CA GLY A 64 5.51 -1.33 -15.99
C GLY A 64 4.76 -2.09 -14.91
N GLU A 65 5.21 -1.95 -13.69
CA GLU A 65 4.76 -2.76 -12.56
C GLU A 65 4.59 -1.91 -11.30
N ARG A 66 3.62 -2.32 -10.46
CA ARG A 66 3.54 -1.89 -9.07
C ARG A 66 4.50 -2.72 -8.27
N TYR A 67 5.20 -2.12 -7.31
CA TYR A 67 6.24 -2.82 -6.56
C TYR A 67 5.68 -3.79 -5.50
N VAL A 68 4.54 -3.45 -4.90
CA VAL A 68 3.74 -4.41 -4.12
C VAL A 68 2.53 -4.86 -4.92
N LYS A 69 2.17 -6.15 -4.79
CA LYS A 69 0.92 -6.68 -5.32
C LYS A 69 -0.22 -6.22 -4.41
N ASN A 70 -1.25 -5.60 -4.99
CA ASN A 70 -2.36 -4.98 -4.28
C ASN A 70 -3.60 -4.93 -5.17
N ASP A 71 -4.29 -6.07 -5.22
CA ASP A 71 -5.55 -6.21 -5.95
C ASP A 71 -6.59 -5.24 -5.37
N ASP A 72 -6.64 -5.09 -4.04
CA ASP A 72 -7.50 -4.11 -3.39
C ASP A 72 -6.66 -3.15 -2.54
N LEU A 73 -6.87 -1.85 -2.70
CA LEU A 73 -6.26 -0.81 -1.88
C LEU A 73 -7.31 -0.09 -1.04
N VAL A 74 -7.08 -0.06 0.27
CA VAL A 74 -7.98 0.54 1.25
C VAL A 74 -7.24 1.63 1.99
N LEU A 75 -7.58 2.88 1.72
CA LEU A 75 -7.09 4.02 2.49
C LEU A 75 -8.04 4.29 3.65
N ILE A 76 -7.51 4.39 4.86
CA ILE A 76 -8.23 4.77 6.06
C ILE A 76 -7.49 5.93 6.70
N GLY A 77 -8.12 7.10 6.75
CA GLY A 77 -7.45 8.31 7.22
C GLY A 77 -8.41 9.45 7.48
N LYS A 78 -7.88 10.57 8.01
CA LYS A 78 -8.63 11.83 8.17
C LYS A 78 -8.68 12.62 6.87
N HIS A 79 -7.56 12.61 6.13
CA HIS A 79 -7.33 13.48 4.99
C HIS A 79 -7.34 12.72 3.66
N ILE A 80 -8.35 11.85 3.48
CA ILE A 80 -8.47 10.95 2.33
C ILE A 80 -8.64 11.63 0.96
N HIS A 81 -8.86 12.94 0.94
CA HIS A 81 -9.02 13.76 -0.27
C HIS A 81 -7.77 14.59 -0.60
N GLU A 82 -6.67 14.40 0.13
CA GLU A 82 -5.41 15.07 -0.21
C GLU A 82 -4.94 14.71 -1.63
N PRO A 83 -4.22 15.63 -2.31
CA PRO A 83 -3.80 15.44 -3.71
C PRO A 83 -3.09 14.11 -3.98
N LYS A 84 -2.26 13.63 -3.05
CA LYS A 84 -1.54 12.36 -3.16
C LYS A 84 -2.48 11.15 -3.25
N TRP A 85 -3.59 11.15 -2.53
CA TRP A 85 -4.56 10.05 -2.58
C TRP A 85 -5.53 10.17 -3.74
N VAL A 86 -5.82 11.40 -4.17
CA VAL A 86 -6.52 11.64 -5.44
C VAL A 86 -5.69 11.08 -6.61
N LEU A 87 -4.38 11.29 -6.60
CA LEU A 87 -3.46 10.70 -7.59
C LEU A 87 -3.53 9.16 -7.57
N VAL A 88 -3.41 8.53 -6.39
CA VAL A 88 -3.50 7.06 -6.26
C VAL A 88 -4.85 6.55 -6.78
N LYS A 89 -5.97 7.16 -6.37
CA LYS A 89 -7.31 6.81 -6.84
C LYS A 89 -7.41 6.86 -8.36
N ASN A 90 -6.88 7.92 -8.97
CA ASN A 90 -6.90 8.09 -10.42
C ASN A 90 -6.02 7.04 -11.12
N CYS A 91 -4.85 6.70 -10.56
CA CYS A 91 -4.01 5.62 -11.09
C CYS A 91 -4.74 4.27 -11.09
N TYR A 92 -5.42 3.93 -9.99
CA TYR A 92 -6.20 2.69 -9.91
C TYR A 92 -7.35 2.66 -10.90
N LYS A 93 -8.03 3.79 -11.14
CA LYS A 93 -9.04 3.90 -12.21
C LYS A 93 -8.43 3.66 -13.59
N ILE A 94 -7.24 4.18 -13.86
CA ILE A 94 -6.53 3.93 -15.14
C ILE A 94 -6.23 2.44 -15.30
N PHE A 95 -5.74 1.78 -14.24
CA PHE A 95 -5.41 0.35 -14.28
C PHE A 95 -6.66 -0.53 -14.49
N ALA A 96 -7.75 -0.23 -13.79
CA ALA A 96 -9.01 -0.97 -13.88
C ALA A 96 -9.75 -0.78 -15.21
N ASN A 97 -9.59 0.38 -15.86
CA ASN A 97 -10.25 0.71 -17.13
C ASN A 97 -9.32 0.61 -18.34
N ALA A 98 -8.12 0.04 -18.19
CA ALA A 98 -7.21 -0.16 -19.31
C ALA A 98 -7.81 -1.11 -20.38
N PRO A 99 -7.28 -1.11 -21.62
CA PRO A 99 -7.65 -2.09 -22.65
C PRO A 99 -7.51 -3.51 -22.12
N GLU A 100 -8.39 -4.42 -22.55
CA GLU A 100 -8.53 -5.78 -22.01
C GLU A 100 -7.20 -6.51 -21.82
N ALA A 101 -6.30 -6.47 -22.82
CA ALA A 101 -4.98 -7.09 -22.77
C ALA A 101 -4.07 -6.61 -21.62
N THR A 102 -4.36 -5.46 -21.03
CA THR A 102 -3.58 -4.81 -19.96
C THR A 102 -4.42 -4.43 -18.75
N ARG A 103 -5.72 -4.75 -18.78
CA ARG A 103 -6.67 -4.43 -17.72
C ARG A 103 -6.33 -5.21 -16.47
N GLU A 104 -6.40 -4.53 -15.34
CA GLU A 104 -6.16 -5.16 -14.05
C GLU A 104 -7.44 -5.24 -13.23
N ASN A 105 -7.63 -6.36 -12.56
CA ASN A 105 -8.71 -6.53 -11.60
C ASN A 105 -8.33 -5.87 -10.26
N VAL A 106 -8.33 -4.54 -10.23
CA VAL A 106 -7.92 -3.75 -9.06
C VAL A 106 -9.01 -2.82 -8.55
N THR A 107 -9.04 -2.59 -7.23
CA THR A 107 -9.98 -1.66 -6.60
C THR A 107 -9.28 -0.67 -5.67
N PHE A 108 -9.87 0.53 -5.52
CA PHE A 108 -9.46 1.53 -4.55
C PHE A 108 -10.67 2.01 -3.78
N ARG A 109 -10.58 2.00 -2.44
CA ARG A 109 -11.58 2.58 -1.54
C ARG A 109 -10.91 3.46 -0.49
N ALA A 110 -11.58 4.55 -0.14
CA ALA A 110 -11.13 5.47 0.90
C ALA A 110 -12.22 5.59 1.96
N LEU A 111 -11.84 5.41 3.22
CA LEU A 111 -12.73 5.34 4.37
C LEU A 111 -12.25 6.33 5.44
N LYS A 112 -13.20 6.86 6.22
CA LYS A 112 -12.89 7.65 7.42
C LYS A 112 -12.49 6.71 8.57
N ALA A 113 -11.80 7.27 9.57
CA ALA A 113 -11.33 6.52 10.74
C ALA A 113 -12.45 5.75 11.48
N ASN A 114 -13.67 6.28 11.53
CA ASN A 114 -14.81 5.64 12.19
C ASN A 114 -15.49 4.53 11.36
N ALA A 115 -14.98 4.23 10.16
CA ALA A 115 -15.53 3.25 9.24
C ALA A 115 -14.52 2.13 8.91
N ILE A 116 -13.61 1.82 9.86
CA ILE A 116 -12.67 0.70 9.71
C ILE A 116 -13.46 -0.61 9.60
N PRO A 117 -13.32 -1.38 8.50
CA PRO A 117 -14.00 -2.66 8.38
C PRO A 117 -13.37 -3.70 9.30
N ASP A 118 -14.12 -4.76 9.62
CA ASP A 118 -13.56 -5.93 10.28
C ASP A 118 -12.69 -6.72 9.29
N VAL A 119 -11.56 -7.27 9.76
CA VAL A 119 -10.63 -8.06 8.93
C VAL A 119 -11.27 -9.30 8.31
N THR A 120 -12.30 -9.87 8.92
CA THR A 120 -13.06 -11.02 8.41
C THR A 120 -13.92 -10.69 7.18
N LYS A 121 -14.12 -9.40 6.88
CA LYS A 121 -14.89 -8.95 5.70
C LYS A 121 -14.06 -8.97 4.41
N PHE A 122 -12.79 -9.29 4.50
CA PHE A 122 -11.89 -9.37 3.35
C PHE A 122 -11.80 -10.81 2.85
N SER A 123 -11.51 -10.98 1.56
CA SER A 123 -11.27 -12.29 0.97
C SER A 123 -9.77 -12.57 0.93
N SER A 124 -9.38 -13.76 1.40
CA SER A 124 -8.02 -14.27 1.29
C SER A 124 -7.56 -14.49 -0.15
N ASP A 125 -8.48 -14.54 -1.12
CA ASP A 125 -8.18 -14.74 -2.54
C ASP A 125 -7.67 -13.46 -3.21
N ARG A 126 -7.82 -12.31 -2.55
CA ARG A 126 -7.39 -11.00 -3.06
C ARG A 126 -6.27 -10.43 -2.22
N ASN A 127 -5.22 -9.95 -2.87
CA ASN A 127 -4.11 -9.30 -2.17
C ASN A 127 -4.54 -7.88 -1.76
N THR A 128 -5.00 -7.73 -0.53
CA THR A 128 -5.46 -6.44 0.00
C THR A 128 -4.30 -5.69 0.65
N VAL A 129 -4.10 -4.41 0.31
CA VAL A 129 -3.29 -3.47 1.08
C VAL A 129 -4.18 -2.47 1.80
N VAL A 130 -3.99 -2.32 3.10
CA VAL A 130 -4.70 -1.34 3.94
C VAL A 130 -3.70 -0.32 4.46
N VAL A 131 -3.94 0.95 4.17
CA VAL A 131 -3.12 2.08 4.63
C VAL A 131 -3.89 2.85 5.69
N PHE A 132 -3.36 2.86 6.91
CA PHE A 132 -3.81 3.68 8.01
C PHE A 132 -2.97 4.95 8.06
N GLU A 133 -3.55 6.09 7.73
CA GLU A 133 -2.83 7.35 7.61
C GLU A 133 -3.24 8.37 8.66
N ASP A 134 -2.24 8.88 9.38
CA ASP A 134 -2.38 9.96 10.36
C ASP A 134 -3.46 9.65 11.41
N LEU A 135 -3.52 8.39 11.80
CA LEU A 135 -4.42 7.88 12.83
C LEU A 135 -3.74 7.74 14.19
N CYS A 136 -2.46 8.09 14.35
CA CYS A 136 -1.71 7.87 15.61
C CYS A 136 -2.38 8.51 16.84
N ALA A 137 -2.98 9.69 16.67
CA ALA A 137 -3.66 10.42 17.72
C ALA A 137 -5.16 10.05 17.87
N GLU A 138 -5.65 9.03 17.18
CA GLU A 138 -7.03 8.58 17.32
C GLU A 138 -7.26 7.87 18.66
N SER A 139 -8.52 7.89 19.11
CA SER A 139 -8.93 7.26 20.36
C SER A 139 -8.56 5.78 20.43
N LYS A 140 -8.40 5.26 21.65
CA LYS A 140 -8.17 3.82 21.90
C LYS A 140 -9.16 2.93 21.17
N LYS A 141 -10.45 3.32 21.13
CA LYS A 141 -11.50 2.59 20.38
C LYS A 141 -11.19 2.43 18.89
N ILE A 142 -10.55 3.43 18.27
CA ILE A 142 -10.12 3.35 16.88
C ILE A 142 -8.85 2.50 16.76
N GLN A 143 -7.86 2.69 17.64
CA GLN A 143 -6.64 1.87 17.63
C GLN A 143 -6.95 0.38 17.80
N ASP A 144 -7.86 0.03 18.70
CA ASP A 144 -8.29 -1.36 18.96
C ASP A 144 -8.89 -2.02 17.70
N GLN A 145 -9.49 -1.25 16.79
CA GLN A 145 -9.97 -1.76 15.49
C GLN A 145 -8.85 -1.92 14.46
N ILE A 146 -7.73 -1.22 14.61
CA ILE A 146 -6.56 -1.32 13.72
C ILE A 146 -5.71 -2.54 14.11
N VAL A 147 -5.60 -2.87 15.39
CA VAL A 147 -4.77 -3.96 15.91
C VAL A 147 -4.93 -5.30 15.16
N PRO A 148 -6.16 -5.80 14.86
CA PRO A 148 -6.34 -7.05 14.12
C PRO A 148 -5.65 -7.08 12.75
N TYR A 149 -5.56 -5.94 12.06
CA TYR A 149 -4.87 -5.84 10.76
C TYR A 149 -3.37 -6.15 10.86
N PHE A 150 -2.76 -5.87 12.01
CA PHE A 150 -1.33 -6.12 12.25
C PHE A 150 -1.06 -7.44 12.97
N ILE A 151 -2.07 -8.09 13.56
CA ILE A 151 -1.89 -9.38 14.25
C ILE A 151 -2.37 -10.54 13.38
N SER A 152 -3.62 -10.50 12.92
CA SER A 152 -4.29 -11.62 12.25
C SER A 152 -4.62 -11.36 10.77
N GLY A 153 -4.52 -10.12 10.28
CA GLY A 153 -4.86 -9.75 8.90
C GLY A 153 -4.18 -10.58 7.80
N ARG A 154 -2.98 -11.12 8.06
CA ARG A 154 -2.27 -12.00 7.11
C ARG A 154 -3.08 -13.24 6.71
N HIS A 155 -3.91 -13.77 7.62
CA HIS A 155 -4.73 -14.95 7.37
C HIS A 155 -5.89 -14.65 6.41
N GLN A 156 -6.18 -13.35 6.20
CA GLN A 156 -7.21 -12.84 5.29
C GLN A 156 -6.59 -12.21 4.04
N GLY A 157 -5.31 -12.47 3.75
CA GLY A 157 -4.64 -11.88 2.60
C GLY A 157 -4.49 -10.36 2.70
N ILE A 158 -4.30 -9.81 3.91
CA ILE A 158 -4.15 -8.38 4.14
C ILE A 158 -2.70 -8.03 4.47
N SER A 159 -2.16 -7.05 3.74
CA SER A 159 -0.97 -6.31 4.10
C SER A 159 -1.34 -4.95 4.68
N SER A 160 -0.65 -4.55 5.74
CA SER A 160 -1.03 -3.37 6.53
C SER A 160 0.11 -2.36 6.56
N ILE A 161 -0.19 -1.09 6.29
CA ILE A 161 0.75 0.03 6.36
C ILE A 161 0.20 1.04 7.36
N TYR A 162 0.94 1.34 8.42
CA TYR A 162 0.64 2.44 9.33
C TYR A 162 1.56 3.61 9.04
N VAL A 163 1.00 4.81 8.84
CA VAL A 163 1.74 6.02 8.51
C VAL A 163 1.50 7.05 9.59
N SER A 164 2.58 7.54 10.19
CA SER A 164 2.51 8.55 11.25
C SER A 164 3.54 9.66 11.03
N GLN A 165 3.19 10.88 11.44
CA GLN A 165 4.11 12.03 11.48
C GLN A 165 4.85 12.16 12.82
N LYS A 166 4.33 11.52 13.88
CA LYS A 166 4.88 11.58 15.23
C LYS A 166 5.17 10.17 15.72
N GLU A 167 6.35 9.96 16.27
CA GLU A 167 6.62 8.81 17.15
C GLU A 167 6.07 9.17 18.54
N TRP A 168 5.48 8.19 19.21
CA TRP A 168 4.70 8.35 20.45
C TRP A 168 5.47 9.07 21.56
#